data_AF-L0J6X6-F1
#
_entry.id   AF-L0J6X6-F1
#
_cell.length_a   1.000
_cell.length_b   1.000
_cell.length_c   1.000
_cell.angle_alpha   90.00
_cell.angle_beta   90.00
_cell.angle_gamma   90.00
#
_symmetry.space_group_name_H-M   'P 1'
#
loop_
_entity.id
_entity.type
_entity.pdbx_description
1 polymer ?
#
loop_
_entity_poly.entity_id
_entity_poly.type
_entity_poly.pdbx_seq_one_letter_code
_entity_poly.pdbx_strand_id
1 'polypeptide(L)'
;MPPALARAAEPSRESVYIGNAEKNLYEARERRLAHLRDGVTRRAIDRATERLTALAHPELDYIAIRSPFIYGPQQVATPDAPDDLTLLPPPLSRVLRRKNQYAIALYLTLLFVQQMLAFRAAHGDPGVVGPRRRKAVYNVDGAPSEASLIGLPSNDRRNQRRVFNRALDALQSAELIDYGPDRQRYATYTLNAEDGSGHTYTVPAGEPDSAAYLCLPAAFFTAGWPMILTPSELATFLAICHYADRILPRNPTSETPRQIYLAKSLRDKHFGLSDEAYESIHTLAEFRLIDVHDPVEGRRRGRISPERTGGKRPDPYLLDPIVLGGFPSTDRAFNLDALKQPAIETAIERLNWPIPRYAMWSGSSRKRDDARAARAAKQNTKQAT
;
A
#
# COMPACT_ATOMS: atom_id res chain seq x y z
N MET A 1 -33.91 45.33 35.19
CA MET A 1 -33.76 43.89 34.85
C MET A 1 -32.72 43.77 33.76
N PRO A 2 -31.57 43.12 33.98
CA PRO A 2 -30.61 42.87 32.91
C PRO A 2 -31.06 41.68 32.04
N PRO A 3 -30.76 41.66 30.74
CA PRO A 3 -31.18 40.59 29.84
C PRO A 3 -30.38 39.33 30.12
N ALA A 4 -31.09 38.19 30.13
CA ALA A 4 -30.51 36.87 30.29
C ALA A 4 -29.56 36.57 29.12
N LEU A 5 -28.27 36.41 29.43
CA LEU A 5 -27.27 35.86 28.51
C LEU A 5 -27.71 34.47 28.05
N ALA A 6 -28.01 34.34 26.76
CA ALA A 6 -28.24 33.05 26.12
C ALA A 6 -27.01 32.16 26.36
N ARG A 7 -27.16 31.11 27.17
CA ARG A 7 -26.14 30.08 27.34
C ARG A 7 -25.94 29.41 25.97
N ALA A 8 -24.77 29.61 25.38
CA ALA A 8 -24.36 28.90 24.17
C ALA A 8 -24.49 27.39 24.43
N ALA A 9 -25.24 26.69 23.58
CA ALA A 9 -25.41 25.25 23.68
C ALA A 9 -24.04 24.58 23.55
N GLU A 10 -23.66 23.78 24.54
CA GLU A 10 -22.39 23.06 24.51
C GLU A 10 -22.34 22.14 23.28
N PRO A 11 -21.24 22.15 22.51
CA PRO A 11 -21.11 21.30 21.34
C PRO A 11 -21.22 19.83 21.75
N SER A 12 -21.98 19.05 20.98
CA SER A 12 -22.15 17.63 21.27
C SER A 12 -20.80 16.91 21.26
N ARG A 13 -20.64 15.87 22.09
CA ARG A 13 -19.40 15.06 22.11
C ARG A 13 -19.06 14.48 20.73
N GLU A 14 -20.07 14.29 19.88
CA GLU A 14 -19.93 13.86 18.50
C GLU A 14 -19.32 14.94 17.62
N SER A 15 -19.76 16.21 17.71
CA SER A 15 -19.16 17.30 16.96
C SER A 15 -17.70 17.57 17.38
N VAL A 16 -17.37 17.39 18.67
CA VAL A 16 -15.98 17.52 19.15
C VAL A 16 -15.07 16.42 18.58
N TYR A 17 -15.54 15.17 18.57
CA TYR A 17 -14.73 14.07 18.02
C TYR A 17 -14.61 14.16 16.48
N ILE A 18 -15.66 14.61 15.77
CA ILE A 18 -15.59 14.92 14.33
C ILE A 18 -14.53 15.98 14.06
N GLY A 19 -14.56 17.10 14.80
CA GLY A 19 -13.56 18.16 14.66
C GLY A 19 -12.13 17.67 14.91
N ASN A 20 -11.93 16.80 15.90
CA ASN A 20 -10.62 16.21 16.17
C ASN A 20 -10.15 15.25 15.06
N ALA A 21 -11.04 14.45 14.47
CA ALA A 21 -10.71 13.54 13.38
C ALA A 21 -10.33 14.30 12.10
N GLU A 22 -11.10 15.34 11.76
CA GLU A 22 -10.78 16.24 10.64
C GLU A 22 -9.44 16.93 10.87
N LYS A 23 -9.23 17.51 12.07
CA LYS A 23 -7.96 18.12 12.45
C LYS A 23 -6.78 17.15 12.31
N ASN A 24 -6.90 15.92 12.80
CA ASN A 24 -5.85 14.91 12.68
C ASN A 24 -5.53 14.58 11.21
N LEU A 25 -6.55 14.55 10.34
CA LEU A 25 -6.38 14.30 8.92
C LEU A 25 -5.68 15.46 8.22
N TYR A 26 -6.09 16.70 8.50
CA TYR A 26 -5.41 17.90 8.03
C TYR A 26 -3.95 17.93 8.51
N GLU A 27 -3.68 17.65 9.78
CA GLU A 27 -2.32 17.61 10.32
C GLU A 27 -1.47 16.49 9.70
N ALA A 28 -2.05 15.33 9.41
CA ALA A 28 -1.35 14.25 8.72
C ALA A 28 -1.02 14.64 7.27
N ARG A 29 -1.95 15.30 6.58
CA ARG A 29 -1.80 15.82 5.22
C ARG A 29 -0.72 16.89 5.14
N GLU A 30 -0.75 17.87 6.03
CA GLU A 30 0.27 18.92 6.14
C GLU A 30 1.65 18.34 6.42
N ARG A 31 1.76 17.37 7.35
CA ARG A 31 3.02 16.65 7.61
C ARG A 31 3.53 15.92 6.37
N ARG A 32 2.63 15.25 5.63
CA ARG A 32 2.97 14.55 4.39
C ARG A 32 3.48 15.53 3.33
N LEU A 33 2.79 16.63 3.15
CA LEU A 33 3.12 17.66 2.17
C LEU A 33 4.43 18.37 2.51
N ALA A 34 4.66 18.70 3.78
CA ALA A 34 5.93 19.25 4.25
C ALA A 34 7.09 18.27 4.00
N HIS A 35 6.88 16.97 4.22
CA HIS A 35 7.86 15.94 3.92
C HIS A 35 8.17 15.83 2.42
N LEU A 36 7.17 15.88 1.54
CA LEU A 36 7.39 15.80 0.09
C LEU A 36 8.03 17.07 -0.49
N ARG A 37 7.73 18.24 0.09
CA ARG A 37 8.34 19.53 -0.29
C ARG A 37 9.77 19.71 0.22
N ASP A 38 10.19 18.92 1.21
CA ASP A 38 11.55 18.98 1.71
C ASP A 38 12.56 18.69 0.58
N GLY A 39 13.51 19.61 0.38
CA GLY A 39 14.46 19.52 -0.72
C GLY A 39 15.40 18.32 -0.63
N VAL A 40 15.64 17.77 0.58
CA VAL A 40 16.41 16.53 0.72
C VAL A 40 15.61 15.33 0.22
N THR A 41 14.33 15.25 0.59
CA THR A 41 13.39 14.22 0.16
C THR A 41 13.19 14.24 -1.35
N ARG A 42 12.88 15.42 -1.92
CA ARG A 42 12.71 15.58 -3.36
C ARG A 42 13.92 15.11 -4.15
N ARG A 43 15.12 15.62 -3.82
CA ARG A 43 16.36 15.18 -4.50
C ARG A 43 16.65 13.69 -4.33
N ALA A 44 16.23 13.07 -3.22
CA ALA A 44 16.41 11.64 -3.03
C ALA A 44 15.51 10.83 -3.96
N ILE A 45 14.25 11.23 -4.11
CA ILE A 45 13.30 10.62 -5.04
C ILE A 45 13.72 10.85 -6.49
N ASP A 46 14.15 12.07 -6.86
CA ASP A 46 14.63 12.40 -8.21
C ASP A 46 15.82 11.51 -8.62
N ARG A 47 16.81 11.36 -7.73
CA ARG A 47 17.95 10.45 -7.99
C ARG A 47 17.53 8.99 -8.12
N ALA A 48 16.53 8.56 -7.35
CA ALA A 48 16.05 7.18 -7.40
C ALA A 48 15.33 6.91 -8.72
N THR A 49 14.43 7.81 -9.12
CA THR A 49 13.66 7.73 -10.37
C THR A 49 14.54 7.82 -11.62
N GLU A 50 15.54 8.71 -11.62
CA GLU A 50 16.56 8.80 -12.69
C GLU A 50 17.27 7.44 -12.88
N ARG A 51 17.66 6.79 -11.78
CA ARG A 51 18.32 5.48 -11.82
C ARG A 51 17.40 4.37 -12.28
N LEU A 52 16.16 4.32 -11.80
CA LEU A 52 15.20 3.32 -12.25
C LEU A 52 14.87 3.50 -13.74
N THR A 53 14.80 4.75 -14.21
CA THR A 53 14.60 5.07 -15.63
C THR A 53 15.78 4.61 -16.48
N ALA A 54 17.02 4.80 -16.01
CA ALA A 54 18.21 4.30 -16.71
C ALA A 54 18.26 2.77 -16.78
N LEU A 55 17.68 2.06 -15.80
CA LEU A 55 17.59 0.60 -15.80
C LEU A 55 16.43 0.07 -16.65
N ALA A 56 15.33 0.82 -16.76
CA ALA A 56 14.15 0.43 -17.50
C ALA A 56 14.51 0.06 -18.95
N HIS A 57 13.90 -1.00 -19.48
CA HIS A 57 14.09 -1.43 -20.86
C HIS A 57 12.81 -1.13 -21.65
N PRO A 58 12.87 -0.54 -22.86
CA PRO A 58 11.68 -0.14 -23.61
C PRO A 58 10.76 -1.31 -23.99
N GLU A 59 11.32 -2.52 -24.15
CA GLU A 59 10.56 -3.73 -24.48
C GLU A 59 10.00 -4.48 -23.26
N LEU A 60 10.47 -4.16 -22.06
CA LEU A 60 9.91 -4.71 -20.81
C LEU A 60 9.12 -3.60 -20.11
N ASP A 61 7.85 -3.49 -20.45
CA ASP A 61 6.95 -2.43 -19.99
C ASP A 61 6.27 -2.73 -18.65
N TYR A 62 6.57 -3.88 -18.02
CA TYR A 62 5.98 -4.30 -16.74
C TYR A 62 6.97 -5.06 -15.84
N ILE A 63 6.58 -5.19 -14.56
CA ILE A 63 7.18 -6.06 -13.55
C ILE A 63 6.12 -7.06 -13.08
N ALA A 64 6.45 -8.35 -13.06
CA ALA A 64 5.56 -9.39 -12.57
C ALA A 64 5.81 -9.68 -11.09
N ILE A 65 4.76 -9.66 -10.28
CA ILE A 65 4.78 -9.98 -8.85
C ILE A 65 3.96 -11.25 -8.65
N ARG A 66 4.51 -12.29 -8.02
CA ARG A 66 3.78 -13.55 -7.82
C ARG A 66 2.66 -13.37 -6.79
N SER A 67 1.51 -13.98 -7.08
CA SER A 67 0.31 -13.94 -6.23
C SER A 67 0.56 -14.27 -4.75
N PRO A 68 1.36 -15.29 -4.38
CA PRO A 68 1.64 -15.62 -2.97
C PRO A 68 2.21 -14.47 -2.14
N PHE A 69 2.90 -13.50 -2.76
CA PHE A 69 3.38 -12.31 -2.05
C PHE A 69 2.24 -11.46 -1.49
N ILE A 70 1.15 -11.35 -2.26
CA ILE A 70 0.03 -10.43 -2.02
C ILE A 70 -1.15 -11.17 -1.38
N TYR A 71 -1.41 -12.39 -1.83
CA TYR A 71 -2.60 -13.17 -1.56
C TYR A 71 -2.24 -14.52 -0.95
N GLY A 72 -2.67 -14.74 0.29
CA GLY A 72 -2.45 -15.98 1.01
C GLY A 72 -3.56 -17.03 0.78
N PRO A 73 -3.27 -18.31 1.07
CA PRO A 73 -4.30 -19.34 1.16
C PRO A 73 -5.34 -18.95 2.23
N GLN A 74 -6.58 -19.41 2.05
CA GLN A 74 -7.69 -19.05 2.93
C GLN A 74 -7.37 -19.38 4.39
N GLN A 75 -7.24 -18.37 5.24
CA GLN A 75 -7.12 -18.56 6.69
C GLN A 75 -8.44 -19.12 7.24
N VAL A 76 -8.45 -20.41 7.56
CA VAL A 76 -9.52 -21.02 8.37
C VAL A 76 -9.12 -20.80 9.83
N ALA A 77 -9.83 -19.90 10.50
CA ALA A 77 -9.72 -19.79 11.96
C ALA A 77 -10.38 -21.03 12.57
N THR A 78 -9.58 -22.04 12.94
CA THR A 78 -10.04 -23.15 13.77
C THR A 78 -10.05 -22.67 15.23
N PRO A 79 -11.15 -22.86 15.99
CA PRO A 79 -11.26 -22.39 17.37
C PRO A 79 -10.20 -22.93 18.34
N ASP A 80 -9.62 -24.10 18.03
CA ASP A 80 -8.73 -24.86 18.92
C ASP A 80 -7.28 -25.00 18.39
N ALA A 81 -6.91 -24.27 17.33
CA ALA A 81 -5.54 -24.33 16.84
C ALA A 81 -4.61 -23.50 17.75
N PRO A 82 -3.45 -24.03 18.19
CA PRO A 82 -2.44 -23.21 18.85
C PRO A 82 -2.08 -22.04 17.93
N ASP A 83 -1.96 -20.83 18.50
CA ASP A 83 -1.81 -19.54 17.81
C ASP A 83 -0.72 -19.53 16.69
N ASP A 84 0.20 -20.49 16.69
CA ASP A 84 1.38 -20.57 15.84
C ASP A 84 1.24 -21.37 14.52
N LEU A 85 0.15 -22.12 14.29
CA LEU A 85 -0.03 -22.91 13.04
C LEU A 85 -1.17 -22.46 12.14
N THR A 86 -1.78 -21.30 12.44
CA THR A 86 -2.73 -20.66 11.52
C THR A 86 -1.96 -20.12 10.32
N LEU A 87 -2.34 -20.56 9.11
CA LEU A 87 -1.73 -20.20 7.81
C LEU A 87 -1.15 -18.77 7.84
N LEU A 88 0.18 -18.67 7.81
CA LEU A 88 0.89 -17.39 7.89
C LEU A 88 0.27 -16.41 6.88
N PRO A 89 -0.01 -15.16 7.27
CA PRO A 89 -0.48 -14.15 6.33
C PRO A 89 0.56 -13.98 5.21
N PRO A 90 0.15 -13.54 4.02
CA PRO A 90 1.09 -13.42 2.91
C PRO A 90 2.24 -12.47 3.26
N PRO A 91 3.43 -12.63 2.65
CA PRO A 91 4.61 -11.86 3.01
C PRO A 91 4.39 -10.34 2.99
N LEU A 92 3.58 -9.80 2.08
CA LEU A 92 3.20 -8.39 2.06
C LEU A 92 2.61 -7.92 3.41
N SER A 93 1.67 -8.67 3.98
CA SER A 93 1.07 -8.31 5.27
C SER A 93 2.06 -8.52 6.42
N ARG A 94 2.93 -9.53 6.35
CA ARG A 94 4.00 -9.74 7.35
C ARG A 94 4.92 -8.52 7.41
N VAL A 95 5.34 -8.00 6.25
CA VAL A 95 6.17 -6.79 6.15
C VAL A 95 5.40 -5.56 6.66
N LEU A 96 4.13 -5.40 6.26
CA LEU A 96 3.28 -4.29 6.70
C LEU A 96 3.15 -4.21 8.23
N ARG A 97 2.92 -5.35 8.91
CA ARG A 97 2.76 -5.43 10.37
C ARG A 97 4.00 -4.98 11.15
N ARG A 98 5.20 -5.03 10.54
CA ARG A 98 6.45 -4.57 11.17
C ARG A 98 6.59 -3.04 11.18
N LYS A 99 5.67 -2.31 10.55
CA LYS A 99 5.63 -0.83 10.53
C LYS A 99 6.93 -0.19 10.02
N ASN A 100 7.67 -0.87 9.15
CA ASN A 100 8.82 -0.28 8.49
C ASN A 100 8.35 0.51 7.26
N GLN A 101 8.67 1.81 7.23
CA GLN A 101 8.23 2.72 6.17
C GLN A 101 8.75 2.37 4.77
N TYR A 102 9.91 1.74 4.66
CA TYR A 102 10.62 1.56 3.38
C TYR A 102 10.73 0.10 2.92
N ALA A 103 10.30 -0.87 3.74
CA ALA A 103 10.51 -2.28 3.44
C ALA A 103 9.75 -2.74 2.18
N ILE A 104 8.46 -2.40 2.05
CA ILE A 104 7.67 -2.77 0.86
C ILE A 104 8.23 -2.07 -0.39
N ALA A 105 8.52 -0.78 -0.30
CA ALA A 105 9.13 -0.01 -1.39
C ALA A 105 10.47 -0.62 -1.84
N LEU A 106 11.34 -0.97 -0.88
CA LEU A 106 12.61 -1.64 -1.16
C LEU A 106 12.41 -2.97 -1.87
N TYR A 107 11.50 -3.81 -1.39
CA TYR A 107 11.25 -5.10 -2.02
C TYR A 107 10.76 -4.97 -3.47
N LEU A 108 9.78 -4.08 -3.71
CA LEU A 108 9.28 -3.81 -5.05
C LEU A 108 10.38 -3.27 -5.98
N THR A 109 11.23 -2.37 -5.49
CA THR A 109 12.38 -1.87 -6.24
C THR A 109 13.40 -2.98 -6.55
N LEU A 110 13.66 -3.90 -5.61
CA LEU A 110 14.54 -5.04 -5.86
C LEU A 110 13.98 -5.97 -6.94
N LEU A 111 12.68 -6.25 -6.93
CA LEU A 111 12.02 -7.01 -8.00
C LEU A 111 12.18 -6.31 -9.36
N PHE A 112 11.92 -5.00 -9.42
CA PHE A 112 12.11 -4.22 -10.63
C PHE A 112 13.53 -4.36 -11.19
N VAL A 113 14.54 -4.15 -10.33
CA VAL A 113 15.95 -4.21 -10.74
C VAL A 113 16.33 -5.60 -11.24
N GLN A 114 15.93 -6.65 -10.53
CA GLN A 114 16.28 -8.03 -10.91
C GLN A 114 15.66 -8.42 -12.25
N GLN A 115 14.39 -8.07 -12.50
CA GLN A 115 13.71 -8.40 -13.75
C GLN A 115 14.27 -7.60 -14.93
N MET A 116 14.52 -6.29 -14.76
CA MET A 116 15.12 -5.45 -15.81
C MET A 116 16.52 -5.91 -16.20
N LEU A 117 17.37 -6.23 -15.22
CA LEU A 117 18.73 -6.72 -15.48
C LEU A 117 18.72 -8.10 -16.15
N ALA A 118 17.85 -9.01 -15.72
CA ALA A 118 17.71 -10.32 -16.35
C ALA A 118 17.22 -10.21 -17.80
N PHE A 119 16.26 -9.31 -18.06
CA PHE A 119 15.77 -9.06 -19.41
C PHE A 119 16.86 -8.52 -20.33
N ARG A 120 17.62 -7.50 -19.90
CA ARG A 120 18.75 -6.95 -20.66
C ARG A 120 19.82 -8.01 -20.95
N ALA A 121 20.15 -8.83 -19.95
CA ALA A 121 21.11 -9.91 -20.11
C ALA A 121 20.65 -10.94 -21.16
N ALA A 122 19.35 -11.27 -21.19
CA ALA A 122 18.78 -12.17 -22.18
C ALA A 122 18.78 -11.59 -23.62
N HIS A 123 18.70 -10.26 -23.75
CA HIS A 123 18.67 -9.56 -25.05
C HIS A 123 20.06 -9.11 -25.53
N GLY A 124 21.14 -9.61 -24.90
CA GLY A 124 22.50 -9.31 -25.34
C GLY A 124 22.92 -7.85 -25.13
N ASP A 125 22.29 -7.15 -24.18
CA ASP A 125 22.76 -5.86 -23.66
C ASP A 125 23.52 -6.07 -22.34
N PRO A 126 24.82 -6.46 -22.39
CA PRO A 126 25.66 -6.59 -21.21
C PRO A 126 26.08 -5.24 -20.61
N GLY A 127 25.68 -4.12 -21.23
CA GLY A 127 26.21 -2.77 -20.94
C GLY A 127 25.85 -2.25 -19.56
N VAL A 128 24.75 -2.71 -18.98
CA VAL A 128 24.42 -2.44 -17.58
C VAL A 128 24.89 -3.61 -16.73
N VAL A 129 26.16 -3.58 -16.39
CA VAL A 129 26.67 -4.34 -15.25
C VAL A 129 25.91 -3.84 -14.01
N GLY A 130 24.78 -4.48 -13.69
CA GLY A 130 24.07 -4.27 -12.43
C GLY A 130 25.09 -4.28 -11.30
N PRO A 131 24.98 -3.39 -10.30
CA PRO A 131 26.10 -2.92 -9.48
C PRO A 131 27.04 -4.05 -9.06
N ARG A 132 28.07 -4.32 -9.89
CA ARG A 132 29.17 -5.23 -9.54
C ARG A 132 30.02 -4.43 -8.57
N ARG A 133 29.65 -4.45 -7.30
CA ARG A 133 30.51 -4.25 -6.11
C ARG A 133 29.63 -3.86 -4.92
N ARG A 134 29.40 -4.85 -4.04
CA ARG A 134 28.81 -4.75 -2.69
C ARG A 134 27.41 -4.12 -2.66
N LYS A 135 26.41 -4.86 -2.16
CA LYS A 135 25.08 -4.33 -1.79
C LYS A 135 25.12 -3.36 -0.60
N ALA A 136 26.31 -2.85 -0.30
CA ALA A 136 26.54 -1.88 0.73
C ALA A 136 25.81 -0.58 0.38
N VAL A 137 25.37 0.10 1.42
CA VAL A 137 24.75 1.43 1.34
C VAL A 137 25.69 2.47 0.69
N TYR A 138 26.97 2.15 0.54
CA TYR A 138 28.00 3.06 0.06
C TYR A 138 28.59 2.66 -1.28
N ASN A 139 28.83 3.69 -2.07
CA ASN A 139 29.70 3.71 -3.24
C ASN A 139 31.13 3.37 -2.80
N VAL A 140 31.61 2.16 -3.07
CA VAL A 140 33.06 1.97 -3.23
C VAL A 140 33.36 2.55 -4.62
N ASP A 141 34.29 3.51 -4.72
CA ASP A 141 34.73 4.14 -5.97
C ASP A 141 33.71 5.05 -6.70
N GLY A 142 32.75 5.65 -5.98
CA GLY A 142 31.73 6.53 -6.61
C GLY A 142 30.60 5.79 -7.33
N ALA A 143 30.63 4.45 -7.36
CA ALA A 143 29.62 3.60 -7.97
C ALA A 143 28.26 3.63 -7.23
N PRO A 144 27.12 3.60 -7.94
CA PRO A 144 25.78 3.71 -7.35
C PRO A 144 25.43 2.59 -6.34
N SER A 145 24.98 2.94 -5.12
CA SER A 145 24.48 1.97 -4.12
C SER A 145 23.00 1.63 -4.26
N GLU A 146 22.57 0.42 -3.89
CA GLU A 146 21.14 0.00 -3.91
C GLU A 146 20.25 0.85 -3.00
N ALA A 147 20.79 1.37 -1.90
CA ALA A 147 20.05 2.25 -0.98
C ALA A 147 19.57 3.56 -1.64
N SER A 148 20.22 3.98 -2.73
CA SER A 148 19.78 5.12 -3.52
C SER A 148 18.50 4.86 -4.32
N LEU A 149 18.20 3.59 -4.64
CA LEU A 149 17.11 3.20 -5.52
C LEU A 149 15.74 3.30 -4.84
N ILE A 150 15.72 3.52 -3.52
CA ILE A 150 14.49 3.66 -2.72
C ILE A 150 14.29 5.09 -2.21
N GLY A 151 15.09 6.05 -2.67
CA GLY A 151 14.88 7.46 -2.39
C GLY A 151 14.99 7.87 -0.91
N LEU A 152 15.91 7.28 -0.13
CA LEU A 152 16.01 7.57 1.31
C LEU A 152 16.34 9.06 1.60
N PRO A 153 15.46 9.78 2.33
CA PRO A 153 15.60 11.22 2.59
C PRO A 153 16.53 11.47 3.78
N SER A 154 17.84 11.52 3.54
CA SER A 154 18.83 11.88 4.56
C SER A 154 20.16 12.28 3.94
N ASN A 155 20.76 13.37 4.42
CA ASN A 155 22.15 13.73 4.09
C ASN A 155 23.16 12.98 4.98
N ASP A 156 22.72 12.49 6.14
CA ASP A 156 23.54 11.66 7.02
C ASP A 156 23.57 10.22 6.51
N ARG A 157 24.79 9.80 6.14
CA ARG A 157 25.15 8.46 5.69
C ARG A 157 24.82 7.38 6.73
N ARG A 158 25.09 7.65 8.01
CA ARG A 158 24.84 6.69 9.09
C ARG A 158 23.35 6.44 9.25
N ASN A 159 22.54 7.50 9.17
CA ASN A 159 21.10 7.39 9.22
C ASN A 159 20.53 6.63 8.00
N GLN A 160 20.98 6.94 6.78
CA GLN A 160 20.58 6.18 5.58
C GLN A 160 20.87 4.70 5.73
N ARG A 161 22.08 4.34 6.19
CA ARG A 161 22.45 2.94 6.43
C ARG A 161 21.57 2.27 7.47
N ARG A 162 21.29 2.96 8.57
CA ARG A 162 20.40 2.45 9.61
C ARG A 162 18.99 2.18 9.07
N VAL A 163 18.43 3.10 8.29
CA VAL A 163 17.09 2.95 7.72
C VAL A 163 17.04 1.82 6.71
N PHE A 164 18.00 1.76 5.79
CA PHE A 164 18.12 0.68 4.80
C PHE A 164 18.25 -0.70 5.46
N ASN A 165 19.16 -0.83 6.44
CA ASN A 165 19.37 -2.09 7.16
C ASN A 165 18.10 -2.52 7.93
N ARG A 166 17.36 -1.58 8.53
CA ARG A 166 16.08 -1.91 9.18
C ARG A 166 15.03 -2.38 8.17
N ALA A 167 15.04 -1.86 6.96
CA ALA A 167 14.16 -2.33 5.89
C ALA A 167 14.53 -3.76 5.47
N LEU A 168 15.83 -4.05 5.31
CA LEU A 168 16.31 -5.42 5.08
C LEU A 168 15.93 -6.36 6.22
N ASP A 169 16.08 -5.94 7.48
CA ASP A 169 15.71 -6.77 8.64
C ASP A 169 14.21 -7.10 8.66
N ALA A 170 13.37 -6.17 8.19
CA ALA A 170 11.93 -6.40 8.04
C ALA A 170 11.61 -7.39 6.90
N LEU A 171 12.36 -7.34 5.79
CA LEU A 171 12.24 -8.29 4.68
C LEU A 171 12.74 -9.69 5.04
N GLN A 172 13.87 -9.79 5.75
CA GLN A 172 14.39 -11.04 6.30
C GLN A 172 13.37 -11.70 7.24
N SER A 173 12.74 -10.91 8.11
CA SER A 173 11.71 -11.41 9.03
C SER A 173 10.44 -11.91 8.33
N ALA A 174 10.27 -11.56 7.05
CA ALA A 174 9.21 -12.04 6.17
C ALA A 174 9.72 -13.11 5.19
N GLU A 175 10.95 -13.60 5.35
CA GLU A 175 11.61 -14.62 4.52
C GLU A 175 11.80 -14.22 3.05
N LEU A 176 11.74 -12.92 2.74
CA LEU A 176 11.88 -12.37 1.40
C LEU A 176 13.34 -12.11 1.00
N ILE A 177 14.24 -12.13 1.97
CA ILE A 177 15.69 -11.98 1.80
C ILE A 177 16.36 -13.03 2.69
N ASP A 178 17.55 -13.46 2.28
CA ASP A 178 18.50 -14.17 3.12
C ASP A 178 19.83 -13.40 3.20
N TYR A 179 20.41 -13.33 4.40
CA TYR A 179 21.73 -12.72 4.62
C TYR A 179 22.89 -13.67 4.32
N GLY A 180 22.61 -14.98 4.20
CA GLY A 180 23.62 -16.00 4.06
C GLY A 180 24.49 -16.16 5.31
N PRO A 181 25.54 -17.01 5.24
CA PRO A 181 26.35 -17.39 6.40
C PRO A 181 27.38 -16.32 6.83
N ASP A 182 27.54 -15.24 6.08
CA ASP A 182 28.68 -14.32 6.20
C ASP A 182 28.53 -13.24 7.30
N ARG A 183 29.68 -12.82 7.85
CA ARG A 183 29.76 -11.71 8.84
C ARG A 183 29.33 -10.35 8.29
N GLN A 184 29.21 -10.19 6.97
CA GLN A 184 28.77 -8.96 6.30
C GLN A 184 27.30 -9.02 5.85
N ARG A 185 26.39 -9.46 6.74
CA ARG A 185 24.98 -9.74 6.46
C ARG A 185 24.26 -8.76 5.50
N TYR A 186 24.49 -7.46 5.62
CA TYR A 186 23.82 -6.44 4.80
C TYR A 186 24.45 -6.19 3.41
N ALA A 187 25.63 -6.74 3.11
CA ALA A 187 26.36 -6.48 1.86
C ALA A 187 26.25 -7.60 0.83
N THR A 188 25.83 -8.80 1.26
CA THR A 188 25.84 -10.05 0.48
C THR A 188 24.48 -10.74 0.45
N TYR A 189 23.41 -10.05 0.85
CA TYR A 189 22.09 -10.65 0.95
C TYR A 189 21.58 -11.16 -0.41
N THR A 190 20.77 -12.21 -0.42
CA THR A 190 20.09 -12.75 -1.61
C THR A 190 18.60 -12.49 -1.52
N LEU A 191 17.94 -12.31 -2.68
CA LEU A 191 16.49 -12.20 -2.73
C LEU A 191 15.89 -13.60 -2.71
N ASN A 192 14.84 -13.81 -1.93
CA ASN A 192 14.10 -15.06 -1.88
C ASN A 192 12.80 -14.96 -2.70
N ALA A 193 12.23 -16.12 -3.02
CA ALA A 193 10.95 -16.29 -3.66
C ALA A 193 9.86 -15.57 -2.87
N GLU A 194 8.88 -15.06 -3.61
CA GLU A 194 7.89 -14.11 -3.09
C GLU A 194 6.79 -14.79 -2.25
N ASP A 195 6.80 -16.13 -2.19
CA ASP A 195 5.92 -16.96 -1.37
C ASP A 195 6.37 -17.07 0.10
N GLY A 196 7.55 -16.54 0.42
CA GLY A 196 8.12 -16.60 1.76
C GLY A 196 8.64 -18.00 2.12
N SER A 197 8.93 -18.86 1.16
CA SER A 197 9.49 -20.20 1.42
C SER A 197 10.99 -20.19 1.74
N GLY A 198 11.66 -19.05 1.58
CA GLY A 198 13.12 -18.94 1.68
C GLY A 198 13.90 -19.48 0.48
N HIS A 199 13.23 -19.98 -0.58
CA HIS A 199 13.92 -20.39 -1.81
C HIS A 199 14.54 -19.19 -2.52
N THR A 200 15.65 -19.36 -3.22
CA THR A 200 16.26 -18.25 -3.99
C THR A 200 15.29 -17.73 -5.04
N TYR A 201 15.16 -16.40 -5.12
CA TYR A 201 14.33 -15.76 -6.14
C TYR A 201 14.85 -16.07 -7.54
N THR A 202 13.92 -16.47 -8.41
CA THR A 202 14.13 -16.56 -9.84
C THR A 202 13.22 -15.57 -10.55
N VAL A 203 13.74 -14.92 -11.59
CA VAL A 203 12.92 -14.05 -12.44
C VAL A 203 11.84 -14.90 -13.12
N PRO A 204 10.56 -14.49 -13.07
CA PRO A 204 9.50 -15.20 -13.78
C PRO A 204 9.85 -15.37 -15.27
N ALA A 205 9.78 -16.60 -15.75
CA ALA A 205 10.01 -16.93 -17.16
C ALA A 205 8.66 -17.17 -17.86
N GLY A 206 8.59 -16.83 -19.15
CA GLY A 206 7.38 -16.99 -19.96
C GLY A 206 6.36 -15.86 -19.77
N GLU A 207 5.20 -16.04 -20.40
CA GLU A 207 4.11 -15.07 -20.34
C GLU A 207 3.37 -15.19 -18.99
N PRO A 208 3.17 -14.09 -18.24
CA PRO A 208 2.51 -14.14 -16.94
C PRO A 208 1.02 -14.50 -17.08
N ASP A 209 0.53 -15.40 -16.21
CA ASP A 209 -0.90 -15.69 -16.05
C ASP A 209 -1.52 -14.89 -14.89
N SER A 210 -2.70 -14.30 -15.11
CA SER A 210 -3.33 -13.33 -14.20
C SER A 210 -3.70 -13.91 -12.82
N ALA A 211 -3.90 -15.23 -12.73
CA ALA A 211 -4.15 -15.89 -11.45
C ALA A 211 -2.88 -16.07 -10.61
N ALA A 212 -1.73 -16.21 -11.27
CA ALA A 212 -0.44 -16.48 -10.65
C ALA A 212 0.41 -15.22 -10.45
N TYR A 213 0.14 -14.15 -11.19
CA TYR A 213 0.92 -12.92 -11.19
C TYR A 213 0.03 -11.67 -11.18
N LEU A 214 0.53 -10.61 -10.55
CA LEU A 214 0.12 -9.23 -10.79
C LEU A 214 1.23 -8.55 -11.59
N CYS A 215 0.90 -8.00 -12.76
CA CYS A 215 1.82 -7.17 -13.53
C CYS A 215 1.60 -5.69 -13.18
N LEU A 216 2.67 -4.97 -12.84
CA LEU A 216 2.64 -3.52 -12.68
C LEU A 216 3.44 -2.87 -13.81
N PRO A 217 2.98 -1.75 -14.39
CA PRO A 217 3.71 -1.08 -15.44
C PRO A 217 5.07 -0.58 -14.92
N ALA A 218 6.12 -0.71 -15.72
CA ALA A 218 7.44 -0.18 -15.42
C ALA A 218 7.39 1.34 -15.11
N ALA A 219 6.48 2.05 -15.78
CA ALA A 219 6.17 3.45 -15.54
C ALA A 219 5.79 3.77 -14.08
N PHE A 220 5.21 2.82 -13.33
CA PHE A 220 4.90 3.00 -11.91
C PHE A 220 6.17 3.23 -11.07
N PHE A 221 7.24 2.51 -11.42
CA PHE A 221 8.52 2.57 -10.73
C PHE A 221 9.33 3.77 -11.18
N THR A 222 9.39 4.04 -12.49
CA THR A 222 10.16 5.16 -13.04
C THR A 222 9.54 6.52 -12.69
N ALA A 223 8.21 6.59 -12.51
CA ALA A 223 7.55 7.78 -11.97
C ALA A 223 7.80 7.98 -10.46
N GLY A 224 8.23 6.95 -9.73
CA GLY A 224 8.63 7.04 -8.32
C GLY A 224 7.54 6.70 -7.29
N TRP A 225 6.41 6.12 -7.70
CA TRP A 225 5.31 5.79 -6.79
C TRP A 225 5.71 4.95 -5.57
N PRO A 226 6.57 3.91 -5.68
CA PRO A 226 7.02 3.15 -4.51
C PRO A 226 7.66 4.00 -3.41
N MET A 227 8.32 5.11 -3.76
CA MET A 227 8.98 5.99 -2.77
C MET A 227 8.01 6.96 -2.09
N ILE A 228 6.87 7.22 -2.71
CA ILE A 228 5.91 8.26 -2.29
C ILE A 228 4.72 7.67 -1.57
N LEU A 229 4.37 6.41 -1.80
CA LEU A 229 3.27 5.75 -1.11
C LEU A 229 3.72 5.26 0.28
N THR A 230 2.83 5.36 1.27
CA THR A 230 3.03 4.70 2.56
C THR A 230 3.00 3.17 2.42
N PRO A 231 3.53 2.40 3.38
CA PRO A 231 3.36 0.95 3.38
C PRO A 231 1.90 0.50 3.27
N SER A 232 0.99 1.18 3.97
CA SER A 232 -0.45 0.89 3.91
C SER A 232 -1.04 1.19 2.53
N GLU A 233 -0.63 2.30 1.91
CA GLU A 233 -1.03 2.66 0.55
C GLU A 233 -0.52 1.64 -0.48
N LEU A 234 0.75 1.24 -0.40
CA LEU A 234 1.32 0.20 -1.28
C LEU A 234 0.59 -1.13 -1.12
N ALA A 235 0.42 -1.60 0.13
CA ALA A 235 -0.24 -2.87 0.37
C ALA A 235 -1.70 -2.87 -0.10
N THR A 236 -2.42 -1.76 0.12
CA THR A 236 -3.80 -1.60 -0.34
C THR A 236 -3.88 -1.52 -1.85
N PHE A 237 -2.99 -0.76 -2.50
CA PHE A 237 -2.91 -0.68 -3.96
C PHE A 237 -2.67 -2.05 -4.60
N LEU A 238 -1.66 -2.78 -4.12
CA LEU A 238 -1.35 -4.13 -4.62
C LEU A 238 -2.52 -5.10 -4.43
N ALA A 239 -3.21 -5.05 -3.28
CA ALA A 239 -4.37 -5.90 -3.04
C ALA A 239 -5.55 -5.58 -3.97
N ILE A 240 -5.80 -4.29 -4.25
CA ILE A 240 -6.86 -3.86 -5.18
C ILE A 240 -6.53 -4.33 -6.59
N CYS A 241 -5.33 -4.04 -7.10
CA CYS A 241 -4.90 -4.46 -8.42
C CYS A 241 -4.92 -5.98 -8.58
N HIS A 242 -4.37 -6.71 -7.61
CA HIS A 242 -4.37 -8.18 -7.69
C HIS A 242 -5.77 -8.77 -7.58
N TYR A 243 -6.65 -8.22 -6.73
CA TYR A 243 -8.02 -8.72 -6.66
C TYR A 243 -8.76 -8.48 -7.97
N ALA A 244 -8.60 -7.29 -8.56
CA ALA A 244 -9.16 -6.96 -9.86
C ALA A 244 -8.71 -7.97 -10.94
N ASP A 245 -7.41 -8.23 -11.07
CA ASP A 245 -6.89 -9.21 -12.04
C ASP A 245 -7.50 -10.62 -11.94
N ARG A 246 -7.89 -11.02 -10.73
CA ARG A 246 -8.49 -12.33 -10.48
C ARG A 246 -9.96 -12.42 -10.85
N ILE A 247 -10.69 -11.31 -10.74
CA ILE A 247 -12.16 -11.32 -10.91
C ILE A 247 -12.62 -10.64 -12.20
N LEU A 248 -11.78 -9.79 -12.79
CA LEU A 248 -12.13 -9.09 -14.01
C LEU A 248 -12.20 -10.08 -15.17
N PRO A 249 -13.31 -10.09 -15.94
CA PRO A 249 -13.47 -11.00 -17.05
C PRO A 249 -12.45 -10.67 -18.14
N ARG A 250 -11.87 -11.71 -18.73
CA ARG A 250 -10.88 -11.62 -19.83
C ARG A 250 -11.49 -11.16 -21.17
N ASN A 251 -12.80 -10.88 -21.22
CA ASN A 251 -13.50 -10.55 -22.47
C ASN A 251 -13.91 -9.06 -22.51
N PRO A 252 -13.38 -8.25 -23.46
CA PRO A 252 -13.63 -6.81 -23.57
C PRO A 252 -15.05 -6.40 -23.94
N THR A 253 -15.93 -7.33 -24.33
CA THR A 253 -17.28 -7.02 -24.82
C THR A 253 -18.26 -6.53 -23.76
N SER A 254 -17.87 -6.47 -22.49
CA SER A 254 -18.71 -5.96 -21.40
C SER A 254 -18.52 -4.45 -21.27
N GLU A 255 -19.52 -3.67 -21.69
CA GLU A 255 -19.59 -2.20 -21.55
C GLU A 255 -19.69 -1.70 -20.10
N THR A 256 -19.79 -2.60 -19.12
CA THR A 256 -19.90 -2.21 -17.71
C THR A 256 -18.55 -1.81 -17.11
N PRO A 257 -18.46 -0.64 -16.46
CA PRO A 257 -17.24 -0.22 -15.76
C PRO A 257 -16.87 -1.25 -14.69
N ARG A 258 -15.59 -1.62 -14.69
CA ARG A 258 -14.99 -2.78 -14.03
C ARG A 258 -14.71 -2.51 -12.56
N GLN A 259 -15.76 -2.17 -11.84
CA GLN A 259 -15.70 -1.84 -10.43
C GLN A 259 -15.66 -3.12 -9.58
N ILE A 260 -14.71 -3.15 -8.64
CA ILE A 260 -14.54 -4.24 -7.69
C ILE A 260 -14.89 -3.78 -6.27
N TYR A 261 -15.23 -4.70 -5.39
CA TYR A 261 -15.37 -4.40 -3.97
C TYR A 261 -14.49 -5.32 -3.13
N LEU A 262 -13.77 -4.75 -2.16
CA LEU A 262 -12.87 -5.51 -1.31
C LEU A 262 -13.53 -5.81 0.04
N ALA A 263 -14.24 -6.94 0.12
CA ALA A 263 -14.96 -7.34 1.33
C ALA A 263 -14.03 -7.43 2.56
N LYS A 264 -14.53 -7.11 3.76
CA LYS A 264 -13.74 -7.24 5.00
C LYS A 264 -13.17 -8.65 5.20
N SER A 265 -13.99 -9.68 5.01
CA SER A 265 -13.53 -11.06 5.13
C SER A 265 -12.41 -11.41 4.16
N LEU A 266 -12.43 -10.84 2.96
CA LEU A 266 -11.39 -11.04 1.95
C LEU A 266 -10.10 -10.31 2.33
N ARG A 267 -10.20 -9.04 2.77
CA ARG A 267 -9.07 -8.25 3.29
C ARG A 267 -8.37 -8.95 4.44
N ASP A 268 -9.15 -9.42 5.42
CA ASP A 268 -8.61 -10.03 6.64
C ASP A 268 -7.99 -11.40 6.33
N LYS A 269 -8.71 -12.29 5.63
CA LYS A 269 -8.31 -13.70 5.45
C LYS A 269 -7.27 -13.95 4.38
N HIS A 270 -7.26 -13.14 3.32
CA HIS A 270 -6.39 -13.41 2.16
C HIS A 270 -5.30 -12.37 1.98
N PHE A 271 -5.60 -11.09 2.21
CA PHE A 271 -4.63 -10.01 2.04
C PHE A 271 -3.96 -9.60 3.35
N GLY A 272 -4.43 -10.08 4.51
CA GLY A 272 -3.97 -9.67 5.83
C GLY A 272 -4.02 -8.14 6.05
N LEU A 273 -4.92 -7.43 5.37
CA LEU A 273 -5.07 -5.98 5.42
C LEU A 273 -6.00 -5.58 6.57
N SER A 274 -5.54 -4.69 7.44
CA SER A 274 -6.36 -4.14 8.50
C SER A 274 -7.38 -3.12 7.96
N ASP A 275 -8.42 -2.84 8.77
CA ASP A 275 -9.37 -1.77 8.47
C ASP A 275 -8.66 -0.41 8.30
N GLU A 276 -7.66 -0.12 9.12
CA GLU A 276 -6.84 1.11 9.06
C GLU A 276 -6.02 1.17 7.76
N ALA A 277 -5.38 0.07 7.36
CA ALA A 277 -4.61 0.04 6.12
C ALA A 277 -5.50 0.29 4.90
N TYR A 278 -6.70 -0.29 4.89
CA TYR A 278 -7.65 -0.09 3.80
C TYR A 278 -8.18 1.34 3.69
N GLU A 279 -8.15 2.17 4.74
CA GLU A 279 -8.51 3.58 4.61
C GLU A 279 -7.62 4.34 3.61
N SER A 280 -6.45 3.78 3.28
CA SER A 280 -5.57 4.28 2.22
C SER A 280 -6.22 4.37 0.83
N ILE A 281 -7.37 3.72 0.59
CA ILE A 281 -8.13 3.88 -0.68
C ILE A 281 -8.43 5.35 -0.99
N HIS A 282 -8.65 6.19 0.01
CA HIS A 282 -8.99 7.60 -0.20
C HIS A 282 -7.81 8.41 -0.71
N THR A 283 -6.61 8.15 -0.17
CA THR A 283 -5.36 8.77 -0.62
C THR A 283 -4.96 8.24 -2.00
N LEU A 284 -5.11 6.93 -2.24
CA LEU A 284 -4.86 6.33 -3.55
C LEU A 284 -5.79 6.91 -4.64
N ALA A 285 -7.05 7.18 -4.29
CA ALA A 285 -8.01 7.83 -5.18
C ALA A 285 -7.63 9.29 -5.47
N GLU A 286 -7.19 10.02 -4.46
CA GLU A 286 -6.70 11.38 -4.63
C GLU A 286 -5.46 11.43 -5.54
N PHE A 287 -4.59 10.44 -5.46
CA PHE A 287 -3.44 10.25 -6.36
C PHE A 287 -3.79 9.73 -7.75
N ARG A 288 -5.07 9.42 -8.03
CA ARG A 288 -5.53 8.85 -9.30
C ARG A 288 -4.84 7.54 -9.68
N LEU A 289 -4.44 6.76 -8.68
CA LEU A 289 -3.97 5.38 -8.87
C LEU A 289 -5.15 4.40 -8.92
N ILE A 290 -6.23 4.76 -8.22
CA ILE A 290 -7.52 4.07 -8.26
C ILE A 290 -8.62 5.13 -8.38
N ASP A 291 -9.84 4.72 -8.75
CA ASP A 291 -11.05 5.49 -8.53
C ASP A 291 -11.89 4.82 -7.44
N VAL A 292 -12.60 5.62 -6.66
CA VAL A 292 -13.48 5.17 -5.58
C VAL A 292 -14.87 5.74 -5.82
N HIS A 293 -15.83 4.85 -6.09
CA HIS A 293 -17.24 5.17 -6.20
C HIS A 293 -17.95 4.75 -4.92
N ASP A 294 -18.64 5.70 -4.29
CA ASP A 294 -19.53 5.43 -3.16
C ASP A 294 -20.95 5.28 -3.69
N PRO A 295 -21.54 4.08 -3.71
CA PRO A 295 -22.90 3.89 -4.20
C PRO A 295 -23.97 4.52 -3.29
N VAL A 296 -23.60 4.98 -2.08
CA VAL A 296 -24.56 5.64 -1.19
C VAL A 296 -24.22 7.10 -0.95
N GLU A 297 -25.17 7.93 -1.35
CA GLU A 297 -25.08 9.38 -1.24
C GLU A 297 -24.96 9.83 0.24
N GLY A 298 -23.92 10.63 0.50
CA GLY A 298 -23.64 11.16 1.84
C GLY A 298 -23.04 10.16 2.83
N ARG A 299 -22.61 8.97 2.37
CA ARG A 299 -21.80 8.04 3.17
C ARG A 299 -20.38 8.62 3.37
N ARG A 300 -19.84 8.46 4.58
CA ARG A 300 -18.53 9.01 4.97
C ARG A 300 -17.62 7.88 5.47
N ARG A 301 -16.49 7.64 4.78
CA ARG A 301 -15.54 6.53 5.05
C ARG A 301 -16.18 5.15 5.27
N GLY A 302 -17.12 4.76 4.41
CA GLY A 302 -17.67 3.39 4.37
C GLY A 302 -18.64 3.07 5.49
N ARG A 303 -18.99 4.05 6.33
CA ARG A 303 -19.93 3.88 7.46
C ARG A 303 -21.19 4.71 7.23
N ILE A 304 -22.35 4.05 7.38
CA ILE A 304 -23.68 4.68 7.44
C ILE A 304 -24.22 4.47 8.86
N SER A 305 -24.95 5.45 9.40
CA SER A 305 -25.68 5.26 10.66
C SER A 305 -26.67 4.09 10.51
N PRO A 306 -26.74 3.16 11.48
CA PRO A 306 -27.65 2.01 11.39
C PRO A 306 -29.12 2.39 11.16
N GLU A 307 -29.49 3.59 11.61
CA GLU A 307 -30.82 4.21 11.47
C GLU A 307 -31.17 4.54 10.02
N ARG A 308 -30.18 4.94 9.20
CA ARG A 308 -30.38 5.20 7.76
C ARG A 308 -30.45 3.93 6.93
N THR A 309 -29.77 2.86 7.36
CA THR A 309 -29.73 1.60 6.61
C THR A 309 -30.79 0.59 7.06
N GLY A 310 -31.65 0.92 8.02
CA GLY A 310 -32.63 -0.01 8.58
C GLY A 310 -31.99 -1.29 9.16
N GLY A 311 -30.77 -1.18 9.70
CA GLY A 311 -29.98 -2.32 10.19
C GLY A 311 -29.26 -3.15 9.11
N LYS A 312 -29.42 -2.86 7.82
CA LYS A 312 -28.64 -3.50 6.75
C LYS A 312 -27.19 -3.00 6.74
N ARG A 313 -26.25 -3.84 6.30
CA ARG A 313 -24.87 -3.39 6.07
C ARG A 313 -24.88 -2.40 4.89
N PRO A 314 -24.16 -1.27 4.99
CA PRO A 314 -23.98 -0.38 3.86
C PRO A 314 -23.32 -1.14 2.70
N ASP A 315 -23.77 -0.90 1.46
CA ASP A 315 -23.07 -1.33 0.26
C ASP A 315 -21.58 -0.97 0.31
N PRO A 316 -20.67 -1.79 -0.19
CA PRO A 316 -19.24 -1.50 -0.12
C PRO A 316 -18.84 -0.35 -1.06
N TYR A 317 -17.62 0.16 -0.88
CA TYR A 317 -16.98 0.99 -1.91
C TYR A 317 -16.72 0.17 -3.16
N LEU A 318 -17.03 0.78 -4.29
CA LEU A 318 -16.71 0.28 -5.62
C LEU A 318 -15.39 0.92 -6.05
N LEU A 319 -14.39 0.10 -6.36
CA LEU A 319 -13.02 0.51 -6.63
C LEU A 319 -12.68 0.17 -8.07
N ASP A 320 -11.95 1.06 -8.75
CA ASP A 320 -11.45 0.82 -10.09
C ASP A 320 -9.93 1.08 -10.11
N PRO A 321 -9.08 0.07 -10.36
CA PRO A 321 -7.64 0.27 -10.49
C PRO A 321 -7.32 0.94 -11.84
N ILE A 322 -7.37 2.27 -11.86
CA ILE A 322 -7.12 3.10 -13.06
C ILE A 322 -5.88 2.62 -13.83
N VAL A 323 -4.79 2.33 -13.12
CA VAL A 323 -3.51 1.89 -13.72
C VAL A 323 -3.65 0.66 -14.62
N LEU A 324 -4.59 -0.23 -14.33
CA LEU A 324 -4.82 -1.44 -15.13
C LEU A 324 -5.67 -1.19 -16.38
N GLY A 325 -6.22 0.01 -16.57
CA GLY A 325 -7.04 0.36 -17.73
C GLY A 325 -8.34 -0.45 -17.82
N GLY A 326 -8.75 -1.08 -16.72
CA GLY A 326 -9.83 -2.03 -16.66
C GLY A 326 -9.43 -3.46 -17.09
N PHE A 327 -8.28 -3.72 -17.68
CA PHE A 327 -7.92 -5.07 -18.14
C PHE A 327 -7.18 -5.87 -17.08
N PRO A 328 -7.20 -7.22 -17.15
CA PRO A 328 -6.21 -8.02 -16.46
C PRO A 328 -4.81 -7.48 -16.76
N SER A 329 -3.97 -7.32 -15.75
CA SER A 329 -2.64 -6.74 -15.89
C SER A 329 -1.74 -7.49 -16.88
N THR A 330 -2.00 -8.77 -17.11
CA THR A 330 -1.26 -9.61 -18.06
C THR A 330 -1.55 -9.27 -19.52
N ASP A 331 -2.67 -8.61 -19.80
CA ASP A 331 -3.01 -8.09 -21.14
C ASP A 331 -2.19 -6.84 -21.47
N ARG A 332 -1.49 -6.26 -20.47
CA ARG A 332 -0.58 -5.10 -20.58
C ARG A 332 -1.24 -3.85 -21.17
N ALA A 333 -2.57 -3.76 -21.15
CA ALA A 333 -3.35 -2.60 -21.56
C ALA A 333 -3.39 -1.52 -20.46
N PHE A 334 -2.23 -1.20 -19.88
CA PHE A 334 -2.12 -0.26 -18.76
C PHE A 334 -2.55 1.15 -19.17
N ASN A 335 -3.26 1.83 -18.26
CA ASN A 335 -3.48 3.27 -18.41
C ASN A 335 -2.29 4.03 -17.84
N LEU A 336 -1.40 4.44 -18.72
CA LEU A 336 -0.18 5.17 -18.35
C LEU A 336 -0.40 6.67 -18.12
N ASP A 337 -1.60 7.21 -18.36
CA ASP A 337 -1.85 8.65 -18.24
C ASP A 337 -1.59 9.15 -16.82
N ALA A 338 -1.96 8.36 -15.81
CA ALA A 338 -1.70 8.66 -14.39
C ALA A 338 -0.21 8.56 -14.01
N LEU A 339 0.64 7.99 -14.87
CA LEU A 339 2.05 7.73 -14.63
C LEU A 339 2.99 8.60 -15.47
N LYS A 340 2.45 9.47 -16.33
CA LYS A 340 3.26 10.36 -17.20
C LYS A 340 4.03 11.43 -16.42
N GLN A 341 3.47 11.89 -15.30
CA GLN A 341 4.09 12.89 -14.46
C GLN A 341 4.91 12.23 -13.34
N PRO A 342 6.01 12.85 -12.88
CA PRO A 342 6.70 12.40 -11.68
C PRO A 342 5.73 12.34 -10.52
N ALA A 343 5.65 11.18 -9.86
CA ALA A 343 4.67 10.93 -8.82
C ALA A 343 4.77 11.94 -7.66
N ILE A 344 5.97 12.49 -7.40
CA ILE A 344 6.18 13.47 -6.33
C ILE A 344 5.44 14.78 -6.62
N GLU A 345 5.43 15.21 -7.88
CA GLU A 345 4.71 16.40 -8.31
C GLU A 345 3.21 16.18 -8.25
N THR A 346 2.73 15.04 -8.75
CA THR A 346 1.32 14.65 -8.65
C THR A 346 0.88 14.59 -7.20
N ALA A 347 1.66 13.98 -6.30
CA ALA A 347 1.32 13.90 -4.89
C ALA A 347 1.30 15.28 -4.22
N ILE A 348 2.28 16.15 -4.48
CA ILE A 348 2.28 17.52 -3.95
C ILE A 348 1.07 18.29 -4.46
N GLU A 349 0.80 18.27 -5.77
CA GLU A 349 -0.34 18.97 -6.38
C GLU A 349 -1.66 18.51 -5.74
N ARG A 350 -1.90 17.20 -5.69
CA ARG A 350 -3.14 16.62 -5.15
C ARG A 350 -3.31 16.91 -3.67
N LEU A 351 -2.24 16.79 -2.87
CA LEU A 351 -2.30 17.10 -1.43
C LEU A 351 -2.53 18.60 -1.14
N ASN A 352 -2.32 19.51 -2.10
CA ASN A 352 -2.70 20.92 -1.93
C ASN A 352 -4.19 21.19 -2.14
N TRP A 353 -4.93 20.25 -2.74
CA TRP A 353 -6.35 20.46 -3.00
C TRP A 353 -7.17 20.32 -1.69
N PRO A 354 -8.39 20.86 -1.64
CA PRO A 354 -9.29 20.58 -0.52
C PRO A 354 -9.51 19.07 -0.37
N ILE A 355 -9.55 18.60 0.88
CA ILE A 355 -9.78 17.18 1.17
C ILE A 355 -11.09 16.73 0.51
N PRO A 356 -11.07 15.66 -0.29
CA PRO A 356 -12.28 15.15 -0.92
C PRO A 356 -13.35 14.80 0.10
N ARG A 357 -14.63 15.07 -0.21
CA ARG A 357 -15.76 14.88 0.71
C ARG A 357 -15.88 13.46 1.26
N TYR A 358 -15.45 12.44 0.50
CA TYR A 358 -15.46 11.04 0.93
C TYR A 358 -14.46 10.74 2.06
N ALA A 359 -13.44 11.59 2.25
CA ALA A 359 -12.39 11.39 3.24
C ALA A 359 -12.72 12.01 4.63
N MET A 360 -13.71 12.91 4.70
CA MET A 360 -14.18 13.54 5.95
C MET A 360 -15.19 12.62 6.66
N TRP A 361 -15.01 12.39 7.97
CA TRP A 361 -15.80 11.46 8.79
C TRP A 361 -16.86 12.24 9.61
N SER A 362 -18.13 11.82 9.62
CA SER A 362 -19.14 12.27 10.61
C SER A 362 -19.65 11.06 11.39
N GLY A 363 -19.47 11.08 12.69
CA GLY A 363 -19.67 9.94 13.56
C GLY A 363 -21.06 9.32 13.58
N SER A 364 -21.07 8.03 13.92
CA SER A 364 -21.92 7.45 14.96
C SER A 364 -21.42 6.03 15.26
N SER A 365 -20.36 5.91 16.06
CA SER A 365 -19.83 4.60 16.52
C SER A 365 -20.05 4.32 18.00
N ARG A 366 -20.58 5.27 18.79
CA ARG A 366 -20.77 5.05 20.24
C ARG A 366 -22.11 4.43 20.63
N LYS A 367 -23.13 4.44 19.75
CA LYS A 367 -24.44 3.81 20.07
C LYS A 367 -24.36 2.31 20.36
N ARG A 368 -23.33 1.58 19.89
CA ARG A 368 -23.15 0.15 20.24
C ARG A 368 -22.51 -0.08 21.61
N ASP A 369 -21.58 0.77 22.00
CA ASP A 369 -20.93 0.66 23.32
C ASP A 369 -21.86 1.18 24.42
N ASP A 370 -22.63 2.24 24.14
CA ASP A 370 -23.66 2.75 25.05
C ASP A 370 -24.85 1.78 25.17
N ALA A 371 -25.24 1.09 24.09
CA ALA A 371 -26.28 0.05 24.15
C ALA A 371 -25.81 -1.24 24.87
N ARG A 372 -24.51 -1.57 24.80
CA ARG A 372 -23.91 -2.70 25.52
C ARG A 372 -23.76 -2.39 27.01
N ALA A 373 -23.36 -1.16 27.35
CA ALA A 373 -23.33 -0.66 28.72
C ALA A 373 -24.75 -0.57 29.33
N ALA A 374 -25.75 -0.10 28.56
CA ALA A 374 -27.14 -0.04 29.01
C ALA A 374 -27.78 -1.44 29.19
N ARG A 375 -27.40 -2.42 28.37
CA ARG A 375 -27.82 -3.83 28.54
C ARG A 375 -27.16 -4.48 29.76
N ALA A 376 -25.87 -4.22 30.01
CA ALA A 376 -25.17 -4.71 31.20
C ALA A 376 -25.75 -4.08 32.49
N ALA A 377 -26.09 -2.79 32.46
CA ALA A 377 -26.73 -2.12 33.58
C ALA A 377 -28.12 -2.72 33.90
N LYS A 378 -28.95 -2.98 32.88
CA LYS A 378 -30.27 -3.61 33.06
C LYS A 378 -30.21 -5.07 33.54
N GLN A 379 -29.14 -5.80 33.23
CA GLN A 379 -28.92 -7.16 33.74
C GLN A 379 -28.54 -7.16 35.22
N ASN A 380 -27.71 -6.21 35.67
CA ASN A 380 -27.35 -6.08 37.07
C ASN A 380 -28.52 -5.63 37.97
N THR A 381 -29.44 -4.78 37.46
CA THR A 381 -30.61 -4.36 38.26
C THR A 381 -31.63 -5.49 38.44
N LYS A 382 -31.70 -6.46 37.50
CA LYS A 382 -32.59 -7.63 37.60
C LYS A 382 -32.06 -8.76 38.49
N GLN A 383 -30.77 -8.73 38.86
CA GLN A 383 -30.17 -9.71 39.78
C GLN A 383 -30.14 -9.22 41.23
N ALA A 384 -30.48 -7.95 41.48
CA ALA A 384 -30.48 -7.32 42.79
C ALA A 384 -31.88 -7.19 43.42
N THR A 385 -32.91 -7.69 42.74
CA THR A 385 -34.31 -7.83 43.18
C THR A 385 -34.69 -9.28 43.07
#